data_AF-A0A1H3H2E9-F1
#
_entry.id   AF-A0A1H3H2E9-F1
#
_cell.length_a   1.000
_cell.length_b   1.000
_cell.length_c   1.000
_cell.angle_alpha   90.00
_cell.angle_beta   90.00
_cell.angle_gamma   90.00
#
_symmetry.space_group_name_H-M   'P 1'
#
loop_
_entity.id
_entity.type
_entity.pdbx_description
1 polymer ?
#
loop_
_entity_poly.entity_id
_entity_poly.type
_entity_poly.pdbx_seq_one_letter_code
_entity_poly.pdbx_strand_id
1 'polypeptide(L)'
;MFPFLSPSIFWGNLGFLGLSFVILVGILPMVFYVFSSIGYQTMAKARGIEYPWLAWLPVLRLYLLGEIVGEKMVFIRWTIHYIQVIAPVLAVVSFLFLCLSWIGPILAALYLLVSYTLTYRLLRLYNNAHATTLLLLSIVLPFLLSLYPFILRHRVWTEYL
;
A
#
# COMPACT_ATOMS: atom_id res chain seq x y z
N MET A 1 41.03 -9.13 -25.03
CA MET A 1 40.85 -8.66 -23.66
C MET A 1 39.49 -8.00 -23.59
N PHE A 2 38.57 -8.54 -22.78
CA PHE A 2 37.20 -8.05 -22.74
C PHE A 2 37.15 -6.63 -22.14
N PRO A 3 36.57 -5.63 -22.84
CA PRO A 3 36.60 -4.23 -22.42
C PRO A 3 35.84 -3.96 -21.10
N PHE A 4 35.01 -4.90 -20.63
CA PHE A 4 34.29 -4.79 -19.35
C PHE A 4 35.12 -5.17 -18.10
N LEU A 5 36.36 -5.65 -18.27
CA LEU A 5 37.25 -6.04 -17.17
C LEU A 5 38.31 -4.98 -16.82
N SER A 6 38.28 -3.79 -17.43
CA SER A 6 39.20 -2.73 -17.01
C SER A 6 38.81 -2.21 -15.62
N PRO A 7 39.77 -1.95 -14.71
CA PRO A 7 39.45 -1.50 -13.35
C PRO A 7 38.59 -0.23 -13.31
N SER A 8 38.79 0.72 -14.22
CA SER A 8 38.00 1.96 -14.29
C SER A 8 36.55 1.72 -14.70
N ILE A 9 36.29 0.81 -15.65
CA ILE A 9 34.93 0.46 -16.09
C ILE A 9 34.21 -0.31 -14.97
N PHE A 10 34.90 -1.20 -14.26
CA PHE A 10 34.35 -1.92 -13.11
C PHE A 10 33.87 -0.96 -12.01
N TRP A 11 34.71 -0.03 -11.56
CA TRP A 11 34.33 0.96 -10.53
C TRP A 11 33.23 1.91 -11.01
N GLY A 12 33.25 2.31 -12.28
CA GLY A 12 32.19 3.13 -12.89
C GLY A 12 30.82 2.42 -12.87
N ASN A 13 30.77 1.15 -13.26
CA ASN A 13 29.55 0.35 -13.22
C ASN A 13 29.03 0.15 -11.79
N LEU A 14 29.92 -0.10 -10.84
CA LEU A 14 29.56 -0.29 -9.43
C LEU A 14 29.00 1.00 -8.82
N GLY A 15 29.58 2.16 -9.16
CA GLY A 15 29.04 3.47 -8.78
C GLY A 15 27.67 3.75 -9.38
N PHE A 16 27.46 3.44 -10.67
CA PHE A 16 26.16 3.58 -11.33
C PHE A 16 25.07 2.70 -10.70
N LEU A 17 25.40 1.44 -10.40
CA LEU A 17 24.49 0.51 -9.72
C LEU A 17 24.16 0.99 -8.31
N GLY A 18 25.15 1.47 -7.56
CA GLY A 18 24.95 2.03 -6.22
C GLY A 18 24.02 3.24 -6.23
N LEU A 19 24.24 4.20 -7.14
CA LEU A 19 23.38 5.37 -7.29
C LEU A 19 21.95 4.96 -7.66
N SER A 20 21.80 4.04 -8.63
CA SER A 20 20.51 3.53 -9.07
C SER A 20 19.75 2.84 -7.93
N PHE A 21 20.45 2.08 -7.09
CA PHE A 21 19.86 1.44 -5.91
C PHE A 21 19.34 2.46 -4.89
N VAL A 22 20.13 3.50 -4.58
CA VAL A 22 19.70 4.57 -3.65
C VAL A 22 18.46 5.30 -4.17
N ILE A 23 18.41 5.57 -5.48
CA ILE A 23 17.25 6.25 -6.08
C ILE A 23 16.02 5.35 -6.06
N LEU A 24 16.13 4.10 -6.52
CA LEU A 24 14.99 3.20 -6.71
C LEU A 24 14.44 2.64 -5.39
N VAL A 25 15.29 2.39 -4.39
CA VAL A 25 14.89 1.77 -3.12
C VAL A 25 14.81 2.79 -1.98
N GLY A 26 15.58 3.88 -2.04
CA GLY A 26 15.55 4.93 -1.03
C GLY A 26 14.59 6.07 -1.37
N ILE A 27 14.91 6.82 -2.43
CA ILE A 27 14.23 8.10 -2.72
C ILE A 27 12.83 7.86 -3.29
N LEU A 28 12.70 6.99 -4.30
CA LEU A 28 11.46 6.80 -5.03
C LEU A 28 10.31 6.27 -4.13
N PRO A 29 10.51 5.26 -3.26
CA PRO A 29 9.46 4.81 -2.35
C PRO A 29 9.06 5.88 -1.34
N MET A 30 10.01 6.73 -0.90
CA MET A 30 9.72 7.84 -0.01
C MET A 30 8.80 8.88 -0.67
N VAL A 31 9.02 9.21 -1.94
CA VAL A 31 8.13 10.11 -2.71
C VAL A 31 6.74 9.51 -2.82
N PHE A 32 6.63 8.23 -3.16
CA PHE A 32 5.34 7.54 -3.23
C PHE A 32 4.64 7.46 -1.87
N TYR A 33 5.40 7.28 -0.79
CA TYR A 33 4.87 7.30 0.56
C TYR A 33 4.22 8.65 0.90
N VAL A 34 4.89 9.75 0.57
CA VAL A 34 4.37 11.11 0.79
C VAL A 34 3.09 11.33 0.01
N PHE A 35 3.07 11.00 -1.29
CA PHE A 35 1.86 11.14 -2.12
C PHE A 35 0.69 10.33 -1.55
N SER A 36 0.97 9.11 -1.15
CA SER A 36 -0.05 8.23 -0.58
C SER A 36 -0.61 8.78 0.74
N SER A 37 0.26 9.27 1.62
CA SER A 37 -0.13 9.84 2.91
C SER A 37 -1.01 11.09 2.74
N ILE A 38 -0.66 11.97 1.79
CA ILE A 38 -1.48 13.13 1.43
C ILE A 38 -2.84 12.69 0.88
N GLY A 39 -2.87 11.66 0.04
CA GLY A 39 -4.08 11.09 -0.53
C GLY A 39 -5.06 10.61 0.55
N TYR A 40 -4.59 9.76 1.46
CA TYR A 40 -5.38 9.25 2.57
C TYR A 40 -5.82 10.35 3.53
N GLN A 41 -4.94 11.27 3.88
CA GLN A 41 -5.28 12.38 4.76
C GLN A 41 -6.39 13.26 4.16
N THR A 42 -6.34 13.51 2.86
CA THR A 42 -7.38 14.28 2.15
C THR A 42 -8.71 13.54 2.13
N MET A 43 -8.70 12.24 1.84
CA MET A 43 -9.89 11.39 1.88
C MET A 43 -10.52 11.30 3.27
N ALA A 44 -9.70 11.15 4.31
CA ALA A 44 -10.18 11.10 5.69
C ALA A 44 -10.81 12.43 6.13
N LYS A 45 -10.19 13.57 5.78
CA LYS A 45 -10.77 14.91 6.01
C LYS A 45 -12.11 15.07 5.30
N ALA A 46 -12.22 14.63 4.04
CA ALA A 46 -13.45 14.71 3.27
C ALA A 46 -14.61 13.89 3.89
N ARG A 47 -14.28 12.84 4.65
CA ARG A 47 -15.25 11.98 5.36
C ARG A 47 -15.52 12.39 6.81
N GLY A 48 -14.86 13.43 7.32
CA GLY A 48 -15.04 13.87 8.71
C GLY A 48 -14.46 12.92 9.76
N ILE A 49 -13.48 12.08 9.40
CA ILE A 49 -12.77 11.19 10.34
C ILE A 49 -12.00 12.03 11.38
N GLU A 50 -12.07 11.67 12.67
CA GLU A 50 -11.52 12.46 13.77
C GLU A 50 -9.99 12.68 13.68
N TYR A 51 -9.25 11.68 13.20
CA TYR A 51 -7.78 11.71 13.19
C TYR A 51 -7.15 11.51 11.79
N PRO A 52 -7.32 12.43 10.83
CA PRO A 52 -6.81 12.26 9.46
C PRO A 52 -5.29 12.22 9.33
N TRP A 53 -4.59 12.76 10.33
CA TRP A 53 -3.13 12.82 10.36
C TRP A 53 -2.48 11.44 10.57
N LEU A 54 -3.23 10.44 11.03
CA LEU A 54 -2.75 9.05 11.18
C LEU A 54 -2.29 8.44 9.85
N ALA A 55 -2.67 9.03 8.71
CA ALA A 55 -2.20 8.65 7.39
C ALA A 55 -0.66 8.72 7.24
N TRP A 56 0.03 9.50 8.07
CA TRP A 56 1.48 9.64 8.07
C TRP A 56 2.22 8.57 8.87
N LEU A 57 1.50 7.69 9.57
CA LEU A 57 2.08 6.59 10.35
C LEU A 57 1.88 5.27 9.59
N PRO A 58 2.95 4.51 9.30
CA PRO A 58 2.85 3.32 8.43
C PRO A 58 1.81 2.30 8.88
N VAL A 59 1.73 2.03 10.19
CA VAL A 59 0.80 1.07 10.76
C VAL A 59 -0.61 1.67 10.91
N LEU A 60 -0.73 2.86 11.49
CA LEU A 60 -2.04 3.48 11.76
C LEU A 60 -2.74 3.98 10.49
N ARG A 61 -2.01 4.16 9.39
CA ARG A 61 -2.60 4.40 8.09
C ARG A 61 -3.51 3.24 7.63
N LEU A 62 -3.24 2.00 8.03
CA LEU A 62 -4.12 0.87 7.74
C LEU A 62 -5.44 0.95 8.52
N TYR A 63 -5.39 1.48 9.74
CA TYR A 63 -6.60 1.78 10.52
C TYR A 63 -7.45 2.81 9.80
N LEU A 64 -6.84 3.95 9.43
CA LEU A 64 -7.51 5.03 8.73
C LEU A 64 -8.03 4.58 7.35
N LEU A 65 -7.32 3.70 6.66
CA LEU A 65 -7.81 3.06 5.44
C LEU A 65 -9.06 2.20 5.71
N GLY A 66 -9.06 1.39 6.77
CA GLY A 66 -10.23 0.61 7.17
C GLY A 66 -11.44 1.49 7.50
N GLU A 67 -11.21 2.62 8.16
CA GLU A 67 -12.24 3.60 8.50
C GLU A 67 -12.79 4.30 7.23
N ILE A 68 -11.92 4.70 6.29
CA ILE A 68 -12.33 5.23 4.97
C ILE A 68 -13.13 4.18 4.20
N VAL A 69 -12.75 2.92 4.24
CA VAL A 69 -13.37 1.90 3.39
C VAL A 69 -14.65 1.33 4.03
N GLY A 70 -14.86 1.58 5.32
CA GLY A 70 -16.02 1.17 6.10
C GLY A 70 -15.74 -0.05 6.97
N GLU A 71 -16.19 0.03 8.22
CA GLU A 71 -15.87 -0.93 9.31
C GLU A 71 -16.25 -2.39 9.04
N LYS A 72 -17.27 -2.59 8.20
CA LYS A 72 -17.81 -3.91 7.84
C LYS A 72 -17.34 -4.31 6.46
N MET A 73 -16.61 -5.42 6.33
CA MET A 73 -16.27 -6.01 5.03
C MET A 73 -16.96 -7.36 4.84
N VAL A 74 -17.61 -7.53 3.69
CA VAL A 74 -18.10 -8.84 3.25
C VAL A 74 -16.99 -9.51 2.45
N PHE A 75 -16.38 -10.54 3.02
CA PHE A 75 -15.41 -11.38 2.33
C PHE A 75 -16.11 -12.66 1.90
N ILE A 76 -16.43 -12.79 0.60
CA ILE A 76 -17.17 -13.90 -0.03
C ILE A 76 -18.61 -14.05 0.51
N ARG A 77 -18.75 -14.40 1.80
CA ARG A 77 -20.01 -14.57 2.54
C ARG A 77 -19.92 -14.18 4.02
N TRP A 78 -18.72 -13.89 4.53
CA TRP A 78 -18.48 -13.59 5.94
C TRP A 78 -18.34 -12.08 6.15
N THR A 79 -19.12 -11.53 7.06
CA THR A 79 -19.03 -10.12 7.49
C THR A 79 -17.98 -9.98 8.58
N ILE A 80 -16.78 -9.53 8.21
CA ILE A 80 -15.75 -9.16 9.17
C ILE A 80 -16.11 -7.78 9.71
N HIS A 81 -16.47 -7.74 10.98
CA HIS A 81 -16.64 -6.51 11.73
C HIS A 81 -15.26 -6.06 12.24
N TYR A 82 -14.98 -4.75 12.22
CA TYR A 82 -13.72 -4.15 12.71
C TYR A 82 -12.48 -4.36 11.84
N ILE A 83 -12.63 -4.32 10.51
CA ILE A 83 -11.49 -4.41 9.58
C ILE A 83 -10.40 -3.35 9.85
N GLN A 84 -10.81 -2.19 10.37
CA GLN A 84 -9.93 -1.08 10.75
C GLN A 84 -8.91 -1.45 11.83
N VAL A 85 -9.23 -2.37 12.74
CA VAL A 85 -8.30 -2.83 13.79
C VAL A 85 -7.56 -4.09 13.34
N ILE A 86 -8.24 -4.98 12.61
CA ILE A 86 -7.65 -6.26 12.16
C ILE A 86 -6.48 -6.01 11.21
N ALA A 87 -6.61 -5.08 10.26
CA ALA A 87 -5.57 -4.79 9.27
C ALA A 87 -4.23 -4.32 9.88
N PRO A 88 -4.18 -3.31 10.77
CA PRO A 88 -2.93 -2.88 11.41
C PRO A 88 -2.36 -3.94 12.35
N VAL A 89 -3.21 -4.66 13.11
CA VAL A 89 -2.74 -5.73 13.99
C VAL A 89 -2.10 -6.86 13.17
N LEU A 90 -2.76 -7.29 12.09
CA LEU A 90 -2.22 -8.31 11.20
C LEU A 90 -0.89 -7.86 10.57
N ALA A 91 -0.74 -6.59 10.20
CA ALA A 91 0.51 -6.04 9.69
C ALA A 91 1.65 -6.16 10.71
N VAL A 92 1.40 -5.76 11.97
CA VAL A 92 2.40 -5.83 13.04
C VAL A 92 2.76 -7.28 13.36
N VAL A 93 1.76 -8.16 13.51
CA VAL A 93 1.98 -9.59 13.77
C VAL A 93 2.75 -10.22 12.62
N SER A 94 2.37 -9.94 11.37
CA SER A 94 3.08 -10.48 10.21
C SER A 94 4.54 -10.01 10.17
N PHE A 95 4.80 -8.73 10.45
CA PHE A 95 6.15 -8.16 10.49
C PHE A 95 7.02 -8.83 11.57
N LEU A 96 6.47 -9.03 12.77
CA LEU A 96 7.19 -9.69 13.86
C LEU A 96 7.53 -11.15 13.51
N PHE A 97 6.57 -11.91 13.00
CA PHE A 97 6.76 -13.34 12.73
C PHE A 97 7.58 -13.63 11.45
N LEU A 98 7.78 -12.64 10.58
CA LEU A 98 8.50 -12.80 9.31
C LEU A 98 9.96 -13.24 9.51
N CYS A 99 10.61 -12.77 10.58
CA CYS A 99 12.01 -13.09 10.89
C CYS A 99 12.18 -14.27 11.85
N LEU A 100 11.11 -14.65 12.56
CA LEU A 100 11.19 -15.53 13.73
C LEU A 100 10.67 -16.95 13.48
N SER A 101 9.85 -17.18 12.45
CA SER A 101 9.16 -18.47 12.28
C SER A 101 8.77 -18.80 10.83
N TRP A 102 8.65 -20.10 10.54
CA TRP A 102 8.10 -20.66 9.30
C TRP A 102 6.60 -20.36 9.10
N ILE A 103 5.90 -19.91 10.15
CA ILE A 103 4.53 -19.40 10.07
C ILE A 103 4.50 -17.98 9.47
N GLY A 104 5.62 -17.24 9.52
CA GLY A 104 5.74 -15.88 9.02
C GLY A 104 5.26 -15.68 7.57
N PRO A 105 5.71 -16.50 6.60
CA PRO A 105 5.24 -16.42 5.22
C PRO A 105 3.72 -16.61 5.05
N ILE A 106 3.09 -17.45 5.88
CA ILE A 106 1.64 -17.70 5.85
C ILE A 106 0.89 -16.44 6.31
N LEU A 107 1.34 -15.83 7.40
CA LEU A 107 0.78 -14.57 7.90
C LEU A 107 1.01 -13.42 6.91
N ALA A 108 2.17 -13.35 6.27
CA ALA A 108 2.46 -12.38 5.22
C ALA A 108 1.53 -12.54 4.02
N ALA A 109 1.25 -13.77 3.58
CA ALA A 109 0.29 -14.05 2.52
C ALA A 109 -1.13 -13.60 2.92
N LEU A 110 -1.55 -13.87 4.17
CA LEU A 110 -2.83 -13.41 4.70
C LEU A 110 -2.91 -11.87 4.74
N TYR A 111 -1.84 -11.21 5.18
CA TYR A 111 -1.74 -9.75 5.18
C TYR A 111 -1.84 -9.17 3.77
N LEU A 112 -1.19 -9.78 2.77
CA LEU A 112 -1.30 -9.36 1.38
C LEU A 112 -2.74 -9.48 0.88
N LEU A 113 -3.42 -10.60 1.15
CA LEU A 113 -4.83 -10.78 0.77
C LEU A 113 -5.72 -9.67 1.36
N VAL A 114 -5.60 -9.42 2.66
CA VAL A 114 -6.35 -8.33 3.33
C VAL A 114 -6.03 -6.99 2.68
N SER A 115 -4.75 -6.67 2.48
CA SER A 115 -4.30 -5.40 1.89
C SER A 115 -4.89 -5.17 0.49
N TYR A 116 -4.84 -6.17 -0.39
CA TYR A 116 -5.43 -6.07 -1.73
C TYR A 116 -6.95 -5.90 -1.68
N THR A 117 -7.64 -6.53 -0.72
CA THR A 117 -9.09 -6.34 -0.58
C THR A 117 -9.48 -4.96 -0.05
N LEU A 118 -8.71 -4.39 0.89
CA LEU A 118 -8.88 -3.01 1.33
C LEU A 118 -8.73 -2.04 0.14
N THR A 119 -7.68 -2.24 -0.67
CA THR A 119 -7.45 -1.43 -1.86
C THR A 119 -8.54 -1.63 -2.90
N TYR A 120 -8.97 -2.85 -3.19
CA TYR A 120 -10.07 -3.12 -4.11
C TYR A 120 -11.33 -2.35 -3.71
N ARG A 121 -11.67 -2.39 -2.42
CA ARG A 121 -12.88 -1.73 -1.94
C ARG A 121 -12.73 -0.21 -1.94
N LEU A 122 -11.54 0.33 -1.63
CA LEU A 122 -11.23 1.75 -1.86
C LEU A 122 -11.41 2.13 -3.33
N LEU A 123 -10.82 1.37 -4.25
CA LEU A 123 -10.93 1.61 -5.69
C LEU A 123 -12.38 1.55 -6.16
N ARG A 124 -13.16 0.62 -5.63
CA ARG A 124 -14.59 0.49 -5.93
C ARG A 124 -15.36 1.72 -5.43
N LEU A 125 -15.17 2.13 -4.17
CA LEU A 125 -15.81 3.32 -3.57
C LEU A 125 -15.63 4.61 -4.40
N TYR A 126 -14.46 4.80 -5.00
CA TYR A 126 -14.13 6.03 -5.74
C TYR A 126 -14.13 5.87 -7.28
N ASN A 127 -14.12 4.64 -7.81
CA ASN A 127 -14.05 4.33 -9.24
C ASN A 127 -14.59 2.93 -9.58
N ASN A 128 -15.91 2.73 -9.44
CA ASN A 128 -16.56 1.44 -9.71
C ASN A 128 -16.32 0.86 -11.09
N ALA A 129 -16.27 1.70 -12.13
CA ALA A 129 -16.17 1.24 -13.52
C ALA A 129 -14.86 0.50 -13.84
N HIS A 130 -13.76 0.88 -13.17
CA HIS A 130 -12.43 0.36 -13.46
C HIS A 130 -11.73 -0.24 -12.22
N ALA A 131 -12.46 -0.48 -11.13
CA ALA A 131 -11.85 -0.94 -9.87
C ALA A 131 -11.05 -2.24 -10.04
N THR A 132 -11.59 -3.21 -10.77
CA THR A 132 -10.94 -4.50 -11.02
C THR A 132 -9.70 -4.35 -11.90
N THR A 133 -9.78 -3.57 -12.98
CA THR A 133 -8.63 -3.36 -13.89
C THR A 133 -7.50 -2.62 -13.18
N LEU A 134 -7.82 -1.63 -12.35
CA LEU A 134 -6.84 -0.92 -11.53
C LEU A 134 -6.21 -1.86 -10.49
N LEU A 135 -6.98 -2.72 -9.82
CA LEU A 135 -6.41 -3.72 -8.90
C LEU A 135 -5.43 -4.65 -9.65
N LEU A 136 -5.86 -5.23 -10.77
CA LEU A 136 -5.00 -6.11 -11.58
C LEU A 136 -3.71 -5.39 -12.00
N LEU A 137 -3.81 -4.12 -12.39
CA LEU A 137 -2.66 -3.29 -12.71
C LEU A 137 -1.73 -3.10 -11.50
N SER A 138 -2.29 -3.03 -10.28
CA SER A 138 -1.53 -2.93 -9.02
C SER A 138 -0.76 -4.20 -8.68
N ILE A 139 -1.23 -5.36 -9.12
CA ILE A 139 -0.53 -6.64 -8.92
C ILE A 139 0.74 -6.65 -9.76
N VAL A 140 0.67 -6.16 -11.00
CA VAL A 140 1.82 -6.06 -11.91
C VAL A 140 2.74 -4.90 -11.50
N LEU A 141 2.16 -3.76 -11.11
CA LEU A 141 2.86 -2.53 -10.77
C LEU A 141 2.50 -2.09 -9.33
N PRO A 142 3.17 -2.66 -8.30
CA PRO A 142 2.80 -2.46 -6.90
C PRO A 142 2.94 -1.02 -6.41
N PHE A 143 3.78 -0.20 -7.05
CA PHE A 143 3.91 1.21 -6.69
C PHE A 143 2.62 2.01 -6.92
N LEU A 144 1.71 1.54 -7.78
CA LEU A 144 0.43 2.18 -8.01
C LEU A 144 -0.47 2.18 -6.77
N LEU A 145 -0.30 1.19 -5.87
CA LEU A 145 -1.01 1.12 -4.59
C LEU A 145 -0.81 2.41 -3.77
N SER A 146 0.39 3.00 -3.84
CA SER A 146 0.70 4.27 -3.18
C SER A 146 0.12 5.48 -3.90
N LEU A 147 -0.07 5.42 -5.23
CA LEU A 147 -0.57 6.53 -6.04
C LEU A 147 -2.09 6.64 -6.09
N TYR A 148 -2.85 5.54 -6.02
CA TYR A 148 -4.31 5.61 -6.11
C TYR A 148 -4.96 6.55 -5.09
N PRO A 149 -4.60 6.52 -3.80
CA PRO A 149 -5.17 7.43 -2.80
C PRO A 149 -4.94 8.89 -3.18
N PHE A 150 -3.79 9.20 -3.76
CA PHE A 150 -3.49 10.55 -4.23
C PHE A 150 -4.36 10.93 -5.43
N ILE A 151 -4.48 10.06 -6.43
CA ILE A 151 -5.25 10.32 -7.66
C ILE A 151 -6.76 10.44 -7.36
N LEU A 152 -7.27 9.59 -6.46
CA LEU A 152 -8.69 9.47 -6.19
C LEU A 152 -9.22 10.48 -5.15
N ARG A 153 -8.34 11.24 -4.48
CA ARG A 153 -8.70 12.10 -3.33
C ARG A 153 -9.79 13.14 -3.60
N HIS A 154 -9.97 13.55 -4.86
CA HIS A 154 -10.96 14.55 -5.27
C HIS A 154 -12.20 13.94 -5.92
N ARG A 155 -12.30 12.61 -5.99
CA ARG A 155 -13.47 11.94 -6.54
C ARG A 155 -14.57 11.81 -5.49
N VAL A 156 -15.82 11.90 -5.96
CA VAL A 156 -17.00 11.61 -5.14
C VAL A 156 -17.01 10.11 -4.83
N TRP A 157 -17.24 9.75 -3.57
CA TRP A 157 -17.38 8.36 -3.15
C TRP A 157 -18.83 7.93 -3.28
N THR A 158 -19.03 6.65 -3.57
CA THR A 158 -20.35 6.04 -3.72
C THR A 158 -20.40 4.80 -2.85
N GLU A 159 -21.30 4.80 -1.86
CA GLU A 159 -21.50 3.65 -0.98
C GLU A 159 -22.34 2.60 -1.71
N TYR A 160 -21.85 1.36 -1.72
CA TYR A 160 -22.60 0.20 -2.20
C TYR A 160 -22.67 -0.79 -1.05
N LEU A 161 -23.89 -1.15 -0.67
CA LEU A 161 -24.21 -2.19 0.31
C LEU A 161 -23.73 -3.56 -0.18
#